data_AF-A0AAV1LXQ3-F1
#
_entry.id   AF-A0AAV1LXQ3-F1
#
_cell.length_a   1.000
_cell.length_b   1.000
_cell.length_c   1.000
_cell.angle_alpha   90.00
_cell.angle_beta   90.00
_cell.angle_gamma   90.00
#
_symmetry.space_group_name_H-M   'P 1'
#
loop_
_entity.id
_entity.type
_entity.pdbx_description
1 polymer ?
#
loop_
_entity_poly.entity_id
_entity_poly.type
_entity_poly.pdbx_seq_one_letter_code
_entity_poly.pdbx_strand_id
1 'polypeptide(L)' 'MGIVKLPKLVDYWSTDPMITQSFARKFVARNRFEILLQMVQFKKPPGDRLYTSRSLIDSLNLNFNAHYYLS' A
#
# COMPACT_ATOMS: atom_id res chain seq x y z
N MET A 1 5.38 -7.21 -2.85
CA MET A 1 5.53 -5.74 -2.89
C MET A 1 6.12 -5.32 -1.56
N GLY A 2 7.07 -4.38 -1.56
CA GLY A 2 7.83 -3.98 -0.38
C GLY A 2 9.16 -4.74 -0.29
N ILE A 3 9.14 -5.95 0.27
CA ILE A 3 10.35 -6.75 0.52
C ILE A 3 10.81 -7.53 -0.72
N VAL A 4 9.87 -8.15 -1.44
CA VAL A 4 10.17 -8.84 -2.72
C VAL A 4 9.36 -8.18 -3.83
N LYS A 5 10.07 -7.85 -4.93
CA LYS A 5 9.53 -7.15 -6.09
C LYS A 5 9.41 -8.10 -7.27
N LEU A 6 8.18 -8.51 -7.58
CA LEU A 6 7.85 -9.27 -8.79
C LEU A 6 7.54 -8.36 -9.99
N PRO A 7 7.67 -8.85 -11.23
CA PRO A 7 7.49 -8.04 -12.45
C PRO A 7 6.10 -7.41 -12.57
N LYS A 8 5.04 -8.17 -12.24
CA LYS A 8 3.66 -7.69 -12.28
C LYS A 8 2.97 -7.91 -10.94
N LEU A 9 1.92 -7.11 -10.71
CA LEU A 9 1.07 -7.25 -9.51
C LEU A 9 0.40 -8.62 -9.43
N VAL A 10 -0.03 -9.17 -10.56
CA VAL A 10 -0.70 -10.47 -10.61
C VAL A 10 0.23 -11.61 -10.22
N ASP A 11 1.55 -11.44 -10.38
CA ASP A 11 2.55 -12.48 -10.13
C ASP A 11 2.65 -12.84 -8.64
N TYR A 12 2.26 -11.93 -7.74
CA TYR A 12 2.19 -12.22 -6.30
C TYR A 12 1.17 -13.30 -5.94
N TRP A 13 0.25 -13.63 -6.86
CA TRP A 13 -0.70 -14.73 -6.74
C TRP A 13 -0.44 -15.85 -7.74
N SER A 14 0.68 -15.80 -8.48
CA SER A 14 1.04 -16.85 -9.44
C SER A 14 1.25 -18.20 -8.74
N THR A 15 0.96 -19.27 -9.47
CA THR A 15 1.25 -20.66 -9.10
C THR A 15 2.48 -21.21 -9.81
N ASP A 16 3.11 -20.40 -10.68
CA ASP A 16 4.34 -20.77 -11.38
C ASP A 16 5.47 -20.97 -10.35
N PRO A 17 6.14 -22.15 -10.32
CA PRO A 17 7.22 -22.43 -9.39
C PRO A 17 8.38 -21.42 -9.41
N MET A 18 8.67 -20.77 -10.54
CA MET A 18 9.81 -19.84 -10.67
C MET A 18 9.55 -18.49 -9.98
N ILE A 19 8.29 -18.10 -9.82
CA ILE A 19 7.88 -16.79 -9.29
C ILE A 19 6.86 -16.90 -8.14
N THR A 20 6.54 -18.12 -7.70
CA THR A 20 5.52 -18.37 -6.67
C THR A 20 5.92 -17.70 -5.36
N GLN A 21 4.99 -16.91 -4.83
CA GLN A 21 5.04 -16.41 -3.46
C GLN A 21 3.77 -16.82 -2.72
N SER A 22 3.94 -17.47 -1.57
CA SER A 22 2.81 -17.90 -0.72
C SER A 22 2.24 -16.75 0.11
N PHE A 23 3.02 -15.68 0.32
CA PHE A 23 2.69 -14.61 1.26
C PHE A 23 1.37 -13.92 0.93
N ALA A 24 1.24 -13.31 -0.26
CA ALA A 24 0.04 -12.55 -0.62
C ALA A 24 -1.22 -13.43 -0.61
N ARG A 25 -1.12 -14.67 -1.14
CA ARG A 25 -2.22 -15.64 -1.19
C ARG A 25 -2.72 -16.07 0.19
N LYS A 26 -1.84 -16.09 1.21
CA LYS A 26 -2.20 -16.47 2.58
C LYS A 26 -3.16 -15.48 3.23
N PHE A 27 -3.07 -14.19 2.87
CA PHE A 27 -3.85 -13.14 3.54
C PHE A 27 -5.06 -12.69 2.73
N VAL A 28 -4.96 -12.61 1.40
CA VAL A 28 -6.03 -12.07 0.57
C VAL A 28 -6.03 -12.70 -0.82
N ALA A 29 -7.21 -12.95 -1.39
CA ALA A 29 -7.34 -13.35 -2.78
C ALA A 29 -7.01 -12.16 -3.71
N ARG A 30 -6.42 -12.43 -4.89
CA ARG A 30 -6.04 -11.39 -5.86
C ARG A 30 -7.17 -10.43 -6.18
N ASN A 31 -8.34 -10.97 -6.57
CA ASN A 31 -9.49 -10.14 -6.96
C ASN A 31 -9.96 -9.24 -5.82
N ARG A 32 -9.96 -9.75 -4.58
CA ARG A 32 -10.32 -8.95 -3.41
C ARG A 32 -9.30 -7.83 -3.18
N PHE A 33 -8.01 -8.11 -3.34
CA PHE A 33 -6.97 -7.09 -3.24
C PHE A 33 -7.13 -5.99 -4.30
N GLU A 34 -7.38 -6.37 -5.55
CA GLU A 34 -7.57 -5.40 -6.66
C GLU A 34 -8.78 -4.50 -6.43
N ILE A 35 -9.90 -5.05 -5.95
CA ILE A 35 -11.09 -4.26 -5.59
C ILE A 35 -10.76 -3.28 -4.46
N LEU A 36 -10.11 -3.75 -3.39
CA LEU A 36 -9.71 -2.89 -2.28
C LEU A 36 -8.77 -1.77 -2.74
N LEU A 37 -7.83 -2.07 -3.63
CA LEU A 37 -6.89 -1.10 -4.16
C LEU A 37 -7.60 0.02 -4.94
N GLN A 38 -8.65 -0.31 -5.70
CA GLN A 38 -9.46 0.68 -6.44
C GLN A 38 -10.31 1.56 -5.52
N MET A 39 -10.70 1.03 -4.35
CA MET A 39 -11.47 1.76 -3.35
C MET A 39 -10.62 2.78 -2.57
N VAL A 40 -9.29 2.69 -2.63
CA VAL A 40 -8.40 3.71 -2.05
C VAL A 40 -8.45 4.96 -2.93
N GLN A 41 -9.41 5.83 -2.65
CA GLN A 41 -9.57 7.10 -3.34
C GLN A 41 -9.25 8.26 -2.42
N PHE A 42 -8.26 9.07 -2.81
CA PHE A 42 -8.02 10.37 -2.20
C PHE A 42 -8.90 11.39 -2.94
N LYS A 43 -9.98 11.86 -2.29
CA LYS A 43 -10.84 12.90 -2.87
C LYS A 43 -10.01 14.17 -3.11
N LYS A 44 -10.13 14.77 -4.29
CA LYS A 44 -9.38 15.97 -4.66
C LYS A 44 -10.30 17.19 -4.62
N PRO A 45 -10.29 18.00 -3.54
CA PRO A 45 -10.94 19.29 -3.60
C PRO A 45 -10.21 20.22 -4.58
N PRO A 46 -10.92 21.14 -5.24
CA PRO A 46 -10.29 22.15 -6.08
C PRO A 46 -9.43 23.08 -5.21
N GLY A 47 -8.13 23.15 -5.50
CA GLY A 47 -7.18 24.01 -4.80
C GLY A 47 -6.15 23.27 -3.94
N ASP A 48 -6.47 22.11 -3.40
CA ASP A 48 -5.53 21.31 -2.61
C ASP A 48 -5.56 19.83 -2.98
N ARG A 49 -4.51 19.39 -3.69
CA ARG A 49 -4.35 18.00 -4.14
C ARG A 49 -4.07 17.03 -2.98
N LEU A 50 -3.56 17.52 -1.86
CA LEU A 50 -3.13 16.71 -0.71
C LEU A 50 -4.17 16.68 0.40
N TYR A 51 -5.28 17.40 0.27
CA TYR A 51 -6.26 17.56 1.34
C TYR A 51 -6.69 16.23 1.99
N THR A 52 -7.00 15.21 1.19
CA THR A 52 -7.47 13.92 1.73
C THR A 52 -6.35 13.08 2.35
N SER A 53 -5.10 13.25 1.91
CA SER A 53 -3.94 12.58 2.49
C SER A 53 -3.29 13.38 3.62
N ARG A 54 -3.67 14.65 3.81
CA ARG A 54 -3.06 15.57 4.77
C ARG A 54 -3.09 15.02 6.20
N SER A 55 -4.25 14.54 6.66
CA SER A 55 -4.40 13.99 8.00
C SER A 55 -3.51 12.76 8.25
N LEU A 56 -3.35 11.91 7.24
CA LEU A 56 -2.44 10.77 7.28
C LEU A 56 -0.98 11.23 7.34
N ILE A 57 -0.59 12.18 6.49
CA ILE A 57 0.78 12.72 6.46
C ILE A 57 1.11 13.39 7.78
N ASP A 58 0.21 14.21 8.32
CA ASP A 58 0.43 14.91 9.59
C ASP A 58 0.57 13.91 10.74
N SER A 59 -0.27 12.87 10.79
CA SER A 59 -0.16 11.79 11.78
C SER A 59 1.15 11.01 11.65
N LEU A 60 1.60 10.74 10.43
CA LEU A 60 2.88 10.08 10.19
C LEU A 60 4.04 10.96 10.68
N ASN A 61 4.04 12.25 10.31
CA ASN A 61 5.09 13.19 10.73
C ASN A 61 5.14 13.35 12.25
N LEU A 62 3.98 13.42 12.92
CA LEU A 62 3.91 13.46 14.39
C LEU A 62 4.55 12.20 15.00
N ASN A 63 4.22 11.02 14.50
CA ASN A 63 4.80 9.77 14.99
C ASN A 63 6.31 9.68 14.71
N PHE A 64 6.76 10.09 13.51
CA PHE A 64 8.18 10.08 13.18
C PHE A 64 8.97 11.05 14.07
N ASN A 65 8.45 12.26 14.30
CA ASN A 65 9.06 13.23 15.20
C ASN A 65 9.15 12.73 16.64
N ALA A 66 8.09 12.08 17.14
CA ALA A 66 8.08 11.52 18.49
C ALA A 66 9.10 10.38 18.70
N HIS A 67 9.33 9.54 17.68
CA HIS A 67 10.11 8.32 17.85
C HIS A 67 11.51 8.32 17.23
N TYR A 68 11.81 9.22 16.29
CA TYR A 68 13.08 9.19 15.55
C TYR A 68 13.89 10.50 15.62
N TYR A 69 13.27 11.63 15.97
CA TYR A 69 13.95 12.93 15.98
C TYR A 69 14.13 13.53 17.40
N LEU A 70 13.81 12.77 18.45
CA LEU A 70 14.00 13.13 19.87
C LEU A 70 15.11 12.32 20.57
N SER A 71 16.02 11.71 19.80
CA SER A 71 17.23 11.03 20.28
C SER A 71 18.49 11.75 19.84
#